data_AF-A0A9E0XMU6-F1
#
_entry.id   AF-A0A9E0XMU6-F1
#
_cell.length_a   1.000
_cell.length_b   1.000
_cell.length_c   1.000
_cell.angle_alpha   90.00
_cell.angle_beta   90.00
_cell.angle_gamma   90.00
#
_symmetry.space_group_name_H-M   'P 1'
#
loop_
_entity.id
_entity.type
_entity.pdbx_description
1 polymer ?
#
loop_
_entity_poly.entity_id
_entity_poly.type
_entity_poly.pdbx_seq_one_letter_code
_entity_poly.pdbx_strand_id
1 'polypeptide(L)'
;MMTDLHGIPTSGAGDWLTPEVLLLPLNAFDAAGYRLGYGGGYFDRTLAKLAPQPLCIGIGFEINRVDNIRPQAHDHKMDCIVTENGFLALAGTVDQ
;
A
#
# COMPACT_ATOMS: atom_id res chain seq x y z
N MET A 1 -12.36 8.13 -19.58
CA MET A 1 -12.35 8.13 -18.10
C MET A 1 -13.76 7.88 -17.63
N MET A 2 -13.95 6.85 -16.81
CA MET A 2 -15.19 6.62 -16.08
C MET A 2 -14.94 6.91 -14.60
N THR A 3 -16.00 6.95 -13.82
CA THR A 3 -15.92 7.16 -12.37
C THR A 3 -16.48 5.94 -11.68
N ASP A 4 -15.78 5.42 -10.69
CA ASP A 4 -16.27 4.30 -9.89
C ASP A 4 -17.36 4.75 -8.90
N LEU A 5 -17.86 3.81 -8.09
CA LEU A 5 -18.90 4.05 -7.08
C LEU A 5 -18.48 5.08 -6.01
N HIS A 6 -17.19 5.40 -5.90
CA HIS A 6 -16.61 6.30 -4.89
C HIS A 6 -16.17 7.65 -5.48
N GLY A 7 -16.46 7.93 -6.75
CA GLY A 7 -16.02 9.18 -7.37
C GLY A 7 -14.59 9.12 -7.91
N ILE A 8 -13.93 7.96 -7.91
CA ILE A 8 -12.52 7.83 -8.31
C ILE A 8 -12.45 7.67 -9.84
N PRO A 9 -11.66 8.50 -10.54
CA PRO A 9 -11.43 8.32 -11.97
C PRO A 9 -10.75 6.98 -12.27
N THR A 10 -11.34 6.20 -13.17
CA THR A 10 -10.82 4.91 -13.62
C THR A 10 -10.82 4.81 -15.14
N SER A 11 -9.93 3.98 -15.68
CA SER A 11 -9.93 3.73 -17.13
C SER A 11 -11.24 3.06 -17.54
N GLY A 12 -11.86 3.57 -18.61
CA GLY A 12 -13.10 3.00 -19.17
C GLY A 12 -12.85 1.96 -20.27
N ALA A 13 -11.59 1.69 -20.60
CA ALA A 13 -11.16 0.76 -21.64
C ALA A 13 -9.72 0.28 -21.38
N GLY A 14 -9.30 -0.78 -22.05
CA GLY A 14 -7.96 -1.36 -21.98
C GLY A 14 -7.94 -2.77 -21.37
N ASP A 15 -6.77 -3.40 -21.44
CA ASP A 15 -6.56 -4.74 -20.92
C ASP A 15 -6.32 -4.71 -19.41
N TRP A 16 -6.68 -5.81 -18.75
CA TRP A 16 -6.30 -6.03 -17.36
C TRP A 16 -4.79 -6.26 -17.26
N LEU A 17 -4.15 -5.53 -16.35
CA LEU A 17 -2.72 -5.64 -16.08
C LEU A 17 -2.48 -6.19 -14.68
N THR A 18 -1.47 -7.04 -14.54
CA THR A 18 -0.93 -7.45 -13.24
C THR A 18 0.18 -6.47 -12.86
N PRO A 19 0.04 -5.69 -11.77
CA PRO A 19 1.07 -4.74 -11.38
C PRO A 19 2.29 -5.46 -10.80
N GLU A 20 3.49 -4.99 -11.17
CA GLU A 20 4.75 -5.38 -10.52
C GLU A 20 5.05 -4.50 -9.30
N VAL A 21 4.49 -3.29 -9.25
CA VAL A 21 4.65 -2.31 -8.18
C VAL A 21 3.29 -1.71 -7.83
N LEU A 22 3.02 -1.55 -6.54
CA LEU A 22 1.86 -0.84 -6.01
C LEU A 22 2.29 0.30 -5.10
N LEU A 23 1.69 1.48 -5.31
CA LEU A 23 1.80 2.62 -4.41
C LEU A 23 0.57 2.63 -3.49
N LEU A 24 0.82 2.52 -2.18
CA LEU A 24 -0.24 2.39 -1.18
C LEU A 24 -0.28 3.65 -0.30
N PRO A 25 -1.42 4.37 -0.24
CA PRO A 25 -1.54 5.53 0.62
C PRO A 25 -1.53 5.13 2.10
N LEU A 26 -0.94 6.00 2.93
CA LEU A 26 -0.77 5.82 4.37
C LEU A 26 -1.65 6.82 5.16
N ASN A 27 -2.72 6.36 5.79
CA ASN A 27 -3.45 7.19 6.76
C ASN A 27 -2.73 7.19 8.12
N ALA A 28 -2.13 6.06 8.46
CA ALA A 28 -1.14 5.94 9.51
C ALA A 28 -0.14 4.84 9.13
N PHE A 29 1.07 4.88 9.66
CA PHE A 29 2.04 3.80 9.50
C PHE A 29 2.96 3.69 10.71
N ASP A 30 3.52 2.50 10.94
CA ASP A 30 4.52 2.29 11.99
C ASP A 30 5.90 1.93 11.42
N ALA A 31 6.90 1.92 12.32
CA ALA A 31 8.27 1.55 11.97
C ALA A 31 8.41 0.06 11.58
N ALA A 32 7.42 -0.78 11.90
CA ALA A 32 7.41 -2.17 11.49
C ALA A 32 6.93 -2.33 10.03
N GLY A 33 6.44 -1.27 9.39
CA GLY A 33 6.06 -1.25 7.99
C GLY A 33 4.59 -1.55 7.73
N TYR A 34 3.78 -1.62 8.77
CA TYR A 34 2.34 -1.76 8.62
C TYR A 34 1.68 -0.39 8.45
N ARG A 35 0.53 -0.39 7.78
CA ARG A 35 -0.23 0.82 7.49
C ARG A 35 -1.69 0.68 7.90
N LEU A 36 -2.30 1.80 8.20
CA LEU A 36 -3.74 1.94 8.31
C LEU A 36 -4.29 2.55 7.02
N GLY A 37 -5.32 1.89 6.44
CA GLY A 37 -6.11 2.43 5.33
C GLY A 37 -7.37 3.15 5.81
N TYR A 38 -8.35 3.28 4.92
CA TYR A 38 -9.67 3.85 5.23
C TYR A 38 -10.70 2.83 5.78
N GLY A 39 -10.28 1.59 6.05
CA GLY A 39 -11.13 0.54 6.64
C GLY A 39 -11.95 -0.32 5.65
N GLY A 40 -11.94 -0.01 4.34
CA GLY A 40 -12.65 -0.81 3.33
C GLY A 40 -11.98 -2.13 2.93
N GLY A 41 -10.74 -2.37 3.37
CA GLY A 41 -9.96 -3.60 3.09
C GLY A 41 -9.71 -3.88 1.61
N TYR A 42 -9.78 -2.87 0.74
CA TYR A 42 -9.62 -3.03 -0.71
C TYR A 42 -8.24 -3.56 -1.08
N PHE A 43 -7.18 -2.91 -0.57
CA PHE A 43 -5.80 -3.30 -0.85
C PHE A 43 -5.46 -4.66 -0.26
N ASP A 44 -5.88 -4.98 0.96
CA ASP A 44 -5.53 -6.25 1.61
C ASP A 44 -6.12 -7.44 0.83
N ARG A 45 -7.37 -7.30 0.37
CA ARG A 45 -8.01 -8.31 -0.50
C ARG A 45 -7.37 -8.40 -1.89
N THR A 46 -6.86 -7.29 -2.42
CA THR A 46 -6.15 -7.28 -3.71
C THR A 46 -4.80 -7.95 -3.57
N LEU A 47 -3.99 -7.58 -2.59
CA LEU A 47 -2.67 -8.15 -2.31
C LEU A 47 -2.75 -9.65 -2.03
N ALA A 48 -3.75 -10.10 -1.27
CA ALA A 48 -3.98 -11.52 -1.01
C ALA A 48 -4.27 -12.36 -2.27
N LYS A 49 -4.62 -11.73 -3.41
CA LYS A 49 -4.94 -12.40 -4.68
C LYS A 49 -3.85 -12.25 -5.74
N LEU A 50 -2.88 -11.35 -5.56
CA LEU A 50 -1.83 -11.11 -6.54
C LEU A 50 -0.71 -12.12 -6.37
N ALA A 51 -0.35 -12.77 -7.48
CA ALA A 51 0.78 -13.69 -7.59
C ALA A 51 1.48 -13.45 -8.95
N PRO A 52 2.78 -13.08 -8.97
CA PRO A 52 3.64 -12.82 -7.82
C PRO A 52 3.17 -11.62 -6.98
N GLN A 53 3.63 -11.52 -5.73
CA GLN A 53 3.38 -10.32 -4.94
C GLN A 53 4.13 -9.13 -5.56
N PRO A 54 3.46 -7.99 -5.76
CA PRO A 54 4.12 -6.79 -6.24
C PRO A 54 4.96 -6.14 -5.14
N LEU A 55 5.93 -5.33 -5.54
CA LEU A 55 6.62 -4.40 -4.65
C LEU A 55 5.60 -3.40 -4.08
N CYS A 56 5.43 -3.42 -2.76
CA CYS A 56 4.48 -2.60 -2.02
C CYS A 56 5.18 -1.39 -1.39
N ILE A 57 4.97 -0.22 -1.99
CA ILE A 57 5.56 1.05 -1.54
C ILE A 57 4.48 1.88 -0.83
N GLY A 58 4.66 2.10 0.47
CA GLY A 58 3.84 3.03 1.24
C GLY A 58 4.19 4.48 0.92
N ILE A 59 3.21 5.30 0.54
CA ILE A 59 3.40 6.73 0.29
C ILE A 59 2.49 7.53 1.24
N GLY A 60 3.07 8.45 2.00
CA GLY A 60 2.32 9.31 2.91
C GLY A 60 3.16 10.43 3.45
N PHE A 61 2.60 11.18 4.40
CA PHE A 61 3.34 12.23 5.10
C PHE A 61 3.94 11.69 6.40
N GLU A 62 5.04 12.28 6.86
CA GLU A 62 5.67 11.84 8.11
C GLU A 62 4.73 12.03 9.32
N ILE A 63 3.83 13.01 9.26
CA ILE A 63 2.78 13.20 10.29
C ILE A 63 1.84 11.99 10.43
N ASN A 64 1.80 11.09 9.45
CA ASN A 64 1.07 9.83 9.54
C ASN A 64 1.82 8.75 10.34
N ARG A 65 3.07 8.99 10.77
CA ARG A 65 3.81 8.02 11.58
C ARG A 65 3.19 7.91 12.97
N VAL A 66 2.97 6.68 13.42
CA VAL A 66 2.54 6.34 14.77
C VAL A 66 3.45 5.27 15.38
N ASP A 67 3.44 5.15 16.70
CA ASP A 67 4.28 4.17 17.40
C ASP A 67 3.90 2.72 17.04
N ASN A 68 2.60 2.45 16.84
CA ASN A 68 2.08 1.12 16.55
C ASN A 68 0.69 1.21 15.90
N ILE A 69 0.49 0.55 14.76
CA ILE A 69 -0.83 0.53 14.09
C ILE A 69 -1.78 -0.57 14.58
N ARG A 70 -1.29 -1.48 15.43
CA ARG A 70 -1.97 -2.69 15.92
C ARG A 70 -2.38 -3.63 14.77
N PRO A 71 -1.41 -4.20 14.03
CA PRO A 71 -1.69 -5.01 12.85
C PRO A 71 -2.54 -6.23 13.17
N GLN A 72 -3.38 -6.60 12.21
CA GLN A 72 -4.16 -7.82 12.18
C GLN A 72 -3.48 -8.87 11.29
N ALA A 73 -3.87 -10.13 11.44
CA ALA A 73 -3.23 -11.25 10.73
C ALA A 73 -3.33 -11.17 9.20
N HIS A 74 -4.24 -10.37 8.66
CA HIS A 74 -4.42 -10.18 7.22
C HIS A 74 -3.70 -8.94 6.68
N ASP A 75 -3.10 -8.12 7.56
CA ASP A 75 -2.41 -6.91 7.14
C ASP A 75 -1.09 -7.27 6.46
N HIS A 76 -0.90 -6.71 5.27
CA HIS A 76 0.33 -6.88 4.51
C HIS A 76 1.30 -5.75 4.87
N LYS A 77 2.54 -6.12 5.17
CA LYS A 77 3.62 -5.19 5.43
C LYS A 77 4.10 -4.56 4.11
N MET A 78 4.47 -3.28 4.15
CA MET A 78 5.10 -2.60 3.03
C MET A 78 6.57 -2.99 2.91
N ASP A 79 7.09 -3.06 1.69
CA ASP A 79 8.53 -3.29 1.45
C ASP A 79 9.35 -2.04 1.76
N CYS A 80 8.77 -0.87 1.52
CA CYS A 80 9.34 0.40 1.91
C CYS A 80 8.27 1.47 2.13
N ILE A 81 8.66 2.53 2.83
CA ILE A 81 7.82 3.70 3.07
C ILE A 81 8.57 4.95 2.61
N VAL A 82 7.88 5.81 1.87
CA VAL A 82 8.38 7.11 1.41
C VAL A 82 7.53 8.20 2.03
N THR A 83 8.20 9.14 2.68
CA THR A 83 7.62 10.39 3.19
C THR A 83 8.43 11.58 2.72
N GLU A 84 7.98 12.80 3.02
CA GLU A 84 8.74 14.03 2.79
C GLU A 84 10.06 14.07 3.57
N ASN A 85 10.21 13.25 4.61
CA ASN A 85 11.45 13.11 5.37
C ASN A 85 12.42 12.07 4.81
N GLY A 86 12.01 11.30 3.79
CA GLY A 86 12.88 10.41 3.06
C GLY A 86 12.36 8.97 2.95
N PHE A 87 13.30 8.04 2.83
CA PHE A 87 13.06 6.64 2.52
C PHE A 87 13.32 5.74 3.72
N LEU A 88 12.32 4.96 4.13
CA LEU A 88 12.44 3.91 5.11
C LEU A 88 12.47 2.55 4.41
N ALA A 89 13.66 1.95 4.35
CA ALA A 89 13.82 0.55 3.93
C ALA A 89 13.33 -0.37 5.05
N LEU A 90 12.41 -1.28 4.74
CA LEU A 90 11.92 -2.26 5.68
C LEU A 90 12.57 -3.60 5.32
N ALA A 91 13.29 -4.21 6.27
CA ALA A 91 14.02 -5.45 6.02
C ALA A 91 13.10 -6.53 5.44
N GLY A 92 13.41 -7.04 4.24
CA GLY A 92 12.64 -8.10 3.60
C GLY A 92 12.84 -8.29 2.09
N THR A 93 13.05 -7.24 1.29
CA THR A 93 12.70 -7.38 -0.16
C THR A 93 13.50 -6.55 -1.17
N VAL A 94 14.66 -5.97 -0.82
CA VAL A 94 15.48 -5.19 -1.79
C VAL A 94 16.68 -5.96 -2.36
N ASP A 95 16.87 -7.23 -1.94
CA ASP A 95 17.86 -8.13 -2.55
C ASP A 95 17.14 -9.36 -3.16
N GLN A 96 16.52 -9.20 -4.32
CA GLN A 96 16.35 -10.26 -5.34
C GLN A 96 16.45 -9.66 -6.75
#